data_AF-A0A8T5W786-F1
#
_entry.id   AF-A0A8T5W786-F1
#
_cell.length_a   1.000
_cell.length_b   1.000
_cell.length_c   1.000
_cell.angle_alpha   90.00
_cell.angle_beta   90.00
_cell.angle_gamma   90.00
#
_symmetry.space_group_name_H-M   'P 1'
#
loop_
_entity.id
_entity.type
_entity.pdbx_description
1 polymer ?
#
loop_
_entity_poly.entity_id
_entity_poly.type
_entity_poly.pdbx_seq_one_letter_code
_entity_poly.pdbx_strand_id
1 'polypeptide(L)' 'MANKILIVDDERDFVEINRATLESKGYKVVAAYNGKEGLEKAQPSGGKWIFRGR' A
#
# COMPACT_ATOMS: atom_id res chain seq x y z
N MET A 1 7.39 -13.35 -9.28
CA MET A 1 7.00 -13.02 -7.88
C MET A 1 6.19 -11.73 -7.92
N ALA A 2 4.92 -11.78 -7.54
CA ALA A 2 4.08 -10.58 -7.50
C ALA A 2 4.39 -9.81 -6.21
N ASN A 3 5.22 -8.77 -6.31
CA ASN A 3 5.55 -7.95 -5.14
C ASN A 3 4.29 -7.23 -4.66
N LYS A 4 3.90 -7.50 -3.41
CA LYS A 4 2.79 -6.85 -2.74
C LYS A 4 3.29 -5.54 -2.13
N ILE A 5 2.59 -4.44 -2.38
CA ILE A 5 2.89 -3.10 -1.86
C ILE A 5 1.72 -2.69 -0.98
N LEU A 6 1.99 -2.33 0.27
CA LEU A 6 1.00 -1.68 1.14
C LEU A 6 1.27 -0.18 1.15
N ILE A 7 0.22 0.59 0.94
CA ILE A 7 0.18 2.04 1.07
C ILE A 7 -0.63 2.34 2.32
N VAL A 8 -0.05 3.12 3.24
CA VAL A 8 -0.75 3.60 4.44
C VAL A 8 -0.75 5.11 4.38
N ASP A 9 -1.91 5.70 4.13
CA ASP A 9 -2.08 7.14 3.97
C ASP A 9 -3.52 7.53 4.31
N ASP A 10 -3.73 8.60 5.07
CA ASP A 10 -5.04 9.10 5.48
C ASP A 10 -5.75 9.87 4.36
N GLU A 11 -5.03 10.28 3.31
CA GLU A 11 -5.58 10.91 2.12
C GLU A 11 -6.01 9.88 1.06
N ARG A 12 -7.32 9.67 0.92
CA ARG A 12 -7.90 8.70 -0.02
C ARG A 12 -7.53 8.96 -1.48
N ASP A 13 -7.50 10.23 -1.89
CA ASP A 13 -7.19 10.60 -3.27
C ASP A 13 -5.76 10.20 -3.65
N PHE A 14 -4.82 10.36 -2.73
CA PHE A 14 -3.42 9.97 -2.93
C PHE A 14 -3.27 8.45 -3.02
N VAL A 15 -3.98 7.71 -2.16
CA VAL A 15 -3.98 6.24 -2.16
C VAL A 15 -4.47 5.68 -3.49
N GLU A 16 -5.60 6.18 -4.02
CA GLU A 16 -6.18 5.68 -5.26
C GLU A 16 -5.28 5.98 -6.48
N ILE A 17 -4.65 7.16 -6.53
CA ILE A 17 -3.68 7.50 -7.60
C ILE A 17 -2.48 6.54 -7.59
N ASN A 18 -1.90 6.32 -6.41
CA ASN A 18 -0.76 5.42 -6.28
C ASN A 18 -1.14 3.97 -6.56
N ARG A 19 -2.34 3.56 -6.13
CA ARG A 19 -2.89 2.24 -6.41
C ARG A 19 -3.02 1.99 -7.90
N ALA A 20 -3.70 2.87 -8.63
CA ALA A 20 -3.87 2.74 -10.07
C ALA A 20 -2.50 2.67 -10.80
N THR A 21 -1.55 3.51 -10.38
CA THR A 21 -0.21 3.57 -10.97
C THR A 21 0.58 2.28 -10.74
N LEU A 22 0.51 1.70 -9.54
CA LEU A 22 1.26 0.50 -9.17
C LEU A 22 0.57 -0.78 -9.68
N GLU A 23 -0.75 -0.84 -9.68
CA GLU A 23 -1.51 -1.92 -10.31
C GLU A 23 -1.26 -1.96 -11.82
N SER A 24 -1.20 -0.80 -12.49
CA SER A 24 -0.82 -0.71 -13.91
C SER A 24 0.60 -1.21 -14.19
N LYS A 25 1.49 -1.22 -13.19
CA LYS A 25 2.85 -1.76 -13.30
C LYS A 25 2.92 -3.27 -12.95
N GLY A 26 1.78 -3.90 -12.67
CA GLY A 26 1.69 -5.32 -12.34
C GLY A 26 1.97 -5.66 -10.87
N TYR A 27 1.97 -4.65 -9.97
CA TYR A 27 2.08 -4.88 -8.53
C TYR A 27 0.72 -5.14 -7.90
N LYS A 28 0.70 -5.93 -6.81
CA LYS A 28 -0.49 -6.06 -5.98
C LYS A 28 -0.47 -4.99 -4.90
N VAL A 29 -1.35 -4.01 -5.03
CA VAL A 29 -1.41 -2.90 -4.07
C VAL A 29 -2.47 -3.20 -3.01
N VAL A 30 -2.12 -2.91 -1.77
CA VAL A 30 -3.03 -2.92 -0.63
C VAL A 30 -3.06 -1.51 -0.08
N ALA A 31 -4.25 -0.94 0.07
CA ALA A 31 -4.44 0.37 0.67
C ALA A 31 -4.84 0.23 2.13
N ALA A 32 -4.38 1.12 3.00
CA ALA A 32 -4.83 1.28 4.37
C ALA A 32 -4.96 2.78 4.67
N TYR A 33 -6.05 3.18 5.32
CA TYR A 33 -6.35 4.59 5.58
C TYR A 33 -6.06 5.03 7.02
N ASN A 34 -5.48 4.13 7.80
CA ASN A 34 -5.13 4.37 9.19
C ASN A 34 -4.01 3.41 9.63
N GLY A 35 -3.28 3.79 10.68
CA GLY A 35 -2.13 3.01 11.16
C GLY A 35 -2.50 1.61 11.66
N LYS A 36 -3.68 1.41 12.23
CA LYS A 36 -4.14 0.11 12.74
C LYS A 36 -4.41 -0.88 11.61
N GLU A 37 -5.14 -0.44 10.59
CA GLU A 37 -5.45 -1.18 9.38
C GLU A 37 -4.17 -1.44 8.57
N GLY A 38 -3.24 -0.49 8.57
CA GLY A 38 -1.90 -0.66 8.02
C GLY A 38 -1.15 -1.78 8.73
N LEU A 39 -1.15 -1.80 10.07
CA LEU A 39 -0.53 -2.85 10.88
C LEU A 39 -1.16 -4.23 10.65
N GLU A 40 -2.49 -4.32 10.57
CA GLU A 40 -3.18 -5.58 10.26
C GLU A 40 -2.83 -6.10 8.85
N LYS A 41 -2.76 -5.20 7.87
CA LYS A 41 -2.41 -5.54 6.48
C LYS A 41 -0.91 -5.75 6.27
N ALA A 42 -0.07 -5.24 7.18
CA ALA A 42 1.38 -5.38 7.16
C ALA A 42 1.87 -6.75 7.68
N GLN A 43 0.99 -7.58 8.22
CA GLN A 43 1.40 -8.87 8.77
C GLN A 43 2.14 -9.76 7.75
N PRO A 44 3.14 -10.52 8.23
CA PRO A 44 4.37 -10.71 7.51
C PRO A 44 4.31 -11.91 6.57
N SER A 45 4.33 -11.64 5.27
CA SER A 45 4.62 -12.66 4.25
C SER A 45 5.61 -12.19 3.19
N GLY A 46 6.44 -11.17 3.49
CA GLY A 46 7.55 -10.75 2.61
C GLY A 46 7.20 -9.75 1.49
N GLY A 47 6.35 -8.76 1.78
CA GLY A 47 6.04 -7.66 0.85
C GLY A 47 7.10 -6.54 0.88
N LYS A 48 7.19 -5.75 -0.20
CA LYS A 48 8.02 -4.54 -0.25
C LYS A 48 7.15 -3.35 0.15
N TRP A 49 7.51 -2.68 1.24
CA TRP A 49 6.73 -1.59 1.83
C TRP A 49 7.24 -0.25 1.32
N ILE A 50 6.33 0.64 0.88
CA ILE A 50 6.66 2.03 0.52
C ILE A 50 5.86 2.90 1.46
N PHE A 51 6.49 3.35 2.55
CA PHE A 51 5.94 4.35 3.46
C PHE A 51 6.48 5.72 3.06
N ARG A 52 5.59 6.69 2.84
CA ARG A 52 5.96 8.07 2.51
C ARG A 52 5.03 9.02 3.25
N GLY A 53 5.25 9.13 4.57
CA GLY A 53 4.72 10.20 5.41
C GLY A 53 5.88 11.10 5.85
N ARG A 54 5.62 12.41 6.01
CA ARG A 54 6.52 13.30 6.77
C ARG A 54 6.50 12.94 8.24
#